data_AF-A0A7C5MLM2-F1
#
_entry.id   AF-A0A7C5MLM2-F1
#
_cell.length_a   1.000
_cell.length_b   1.000
_cell.length_c   1.000
_cell.angle_alpha   90.00
_cell.angle_beta   90.00
_cell.angle_gamma   90.00
#
_symmetry.space_group_name_H-M   'P 1'
#
loop_
_entity.id
_entity.type
_entity.pdbx_description
1 polymer ?
#
loop_
_entity_poly.entity_id
_entity_poly.type
_entity_poly.pdbx_seq_one_letter_code
_entity_poly.pdbx_strand_id
1 'polypeptide(L)'
;MLEDVEFICRGGFGSEAEIDVELRRSFPGIGGNIRTYQALPVAFRREFNRSANVGHRLFLKHTIIKKLEDYFFKKGFYLYAHITRPLGSTGEGYIYEWAFGSDVFPWYVVDESGESVSVELEDWRSFVEAFNEAGIDFQKDCTDPDNARVSQNIIHQFPFGVDSNKPVLNRLWKRIDFGDKSVVMDYDRLLLYLERNEADMRENLKVGRYEMIKLSCNYLMYGERMDPRGLGELDVLVRDYRISTLSHLNTRGVEGAQDIRLS
;
A
#
# COMPACT_ATOMS: atom_id res chain seq x y z
N MET A 1 -19.82 -24.27 -8.08
CA MET A 1 -19.67 -23.07 -7.25
C MET A 1 -18.30 -22.51 -7.57
N LEU A 2 -18.20 -21.26 -8.01
CA LEU A 2 -16.88 -20.62 -8.16
C LEU A 2 -16.29 -20.46 -6.75
N GLU A 3 -15.03 -20.81 -6.56
CA GLU A 3 -14.34 -20.62 -5.28
C GLU A 3 -14.27 -19.11 -4.95
N ASP A 4 -14.46 -18.77 -3.67
CA ASP A 4 -14.42 -17.38 -3.18
C ASP A 4 -12.98 -16.80 -3.20
N VAL A 5 -11.99 -17.70 -3.23
CA VAL A 5 -10.54 -17.43 -3.27
C VAL A 5 -9.90 -18.51 -4.14
N GLU A 6 -9.13 -18.11 -5.15
CA GLU A 6 -8.36 -19.00 -6.02
C GLU A 6 -6.88 -18.61 -5.93
N PHE A 7 -6.00 -19.57 -5.65
CA PHE A 7 -4.55 -19.37 -5.65
C PHE A 7 -4.03 -19.31 -7.09
N ILE A 8 -3.26 -18.27 -7.42
CA ILE A 8 -2.64 -18.10 -8.75
C ILE A 8 -1.19 -18.62 -8.71
N CYS A 9 -0.35 -18.01 -7.87
CA CYS A 9 1.06 -18.34 -7.75
C CYS A 9 1.66 -17.76 -6.46
N ARG A 10 2.90 -18.12 -6.16
CA ARG A 10 3.69 -17.43 -5.12
C ARG A 10 4.19 -16.11 -5.67
N GLY A 11 3.88 -15.02 -4.98
CA GLY A 11 4.29 -13.66 -5.34
C GLY A 11 5.65 -13.25 -4.77
N GLY A 12 6.12 -13.92 -3.71
CA GLY A 12 7.41 -13.64 -3.09
C GLY A 12 7.58 -14.32 -1.74
N PHE A 13 8.81 -14.33 -1.24
CA PHE A 13 9.15 -14.88 0.07
C PHE A 13 10.26 -14.03 0.69
N GLY A 14 10.11 -13.64 1.95
CA GLY A 14 11.07 -12.81 2.67
C GLY A 14 11.42 -13.38 4.04
N SER A 15 12.09 -12.59 4.86
CA SER A 15 12.43 -13.01 6.24
C SER A 15 11.27 -12.86 7.24
N GLU A 16 10.24 -12.07 6.89
CA GLU A 16 9.09 -11.79 7.77
C GLU A 16 7.81 -12.51 7.33
N ALA A 17 7.66 -12.78 6.03
CA ALA A 17 6.41 -13.24 5.46
C ALA A 17 6.61 -13.96 4.11
N GLU A 18 5.56 -14.68 3.72
CA GLU A 18 5.36 -15.15 2.35
C GLU A 18 4.19 -14.40 1.70
N ILE A 19 4.27 -14.22 0.37
CA ILE A 19 3.24 -13.57 -0.42
C ILE A 19 2.64 -14.59 -1.38
N ASP A 20 1.35 -14.83 -1.26
CA ASP A 20 0.55 -15.59 -2.23
C ASP A 20 -0.22 -14.60 -3.12
N VAL A 21 -0.19 -14.82 -4.43
CA VAL A 21 -1.05 -14.11 -5.38
C VAL A 21 -2.34 -14.90 -5.53
N GLU A 22 -3.47 -14.24 -5.29
CA GLU A 22 -4.78 -14.87 -5.28
C GLU A 22 -5.78 -14.05 -6.10
N LEU A 23 -6.79 -14.72 -6.64
CA LEU A 23 -7.97 -14.10 -7.22
C LEU A 23 -9.13 -14.21 -6.23
N ARG A 24 -9.63 -13.07 -5.70
CA ARG A 24 -10.60 -13.06 -4.60
C ARG A 24 -11.92 -12.38 -4.92
N ARG A 25 -13.01 -12.97 -4.44
CA ARG A 25 -14.34 -12.34 -4.28
C ARG A 25 -14.72 -12.13 -2.83
N SER A 26 -14.00 -12.72 -1.87
CA SER A 26 -14.26 -12.58 -0.44
C SER A 26 -13.08 -11.94 0.29
N PHE A 27 -13.37 -10.85 0.98
CA PHE A 27 -12.41 -10.04 1.72
C PHE A 27 -12.77 -10.04 3.21
N PRO A 28 -12.21 -10.95 4.03
CA PRO A 28 -12.35 -10.89 5.48
C PRO A 28 -11.58 -9.71 6.05
N GLY A 29 -11.91 -9.28 7.27
CA GLY A 29 -11.14 -8.26 7.99
C GLY A 29 -11.94 -7.53 9.06
N ILE A 30 -11.34 -6.47 9.56
CA ILE A 30 -11.96 -5.54 10.51
C ILE A 30 -13.29 -5.02 9.92
N GLY A 31 -14.35 -5.04 10.72
CA GLY A 31 -15.71 -4.69 10.28
C GLY A 31 -16.45 -5.79 9.51
N GLY A 32 -15.89 -7.00 9.43
CA GLY A 32 -16.52 -8.20 8.87
C GLY A 32 -16.04 -8.57 7.47
N ASN A 33 -16.71 -9.57 6.88
CA ASN A 33 -16.42 -10.07 5.54
C ASN A 33 -17.18 -9.27 4.47
N ILE A 34 -16.47 -8.81 3.43
CA ILE A 34 -17.06 -8.15 2.26
C ILE A 34 -16.95 -9.09 1.07
N ARG A 35 -18.08 -9.32 0.38
CA ARG A 35 -18.12 -10.08 -0.86
C ARG A 35 -18.33 -9.16 -2.06
N THR A 36 -17.66 -9.47 -3.16
CA THR A 36 -17.78 -8.76 -4.43
C THR A 36 -18.29 -9.66 -5.54
N TYR A 37 -18.93 -9.09 -6.56
CA TYR A 37 -19.34 -9.85 -7.75
C TYR A 37 -18.15 -10.20 -8.65
N GLN A 38 -17.28 -9.21 -8.89
CA GLN A 38 -16.06 -9.39 -9.67
C GLN A 38 -14.92 -9.81 -8.75
N ALA A 39 -14.06 -10.70 -9.26
CA ALA A 39 -12.86 -11.09 -8.56
C ALA A 39 -11.73 -10.09 -8.84
N LEU A 40 -10.86 -9.87 -7.85
CA LEU A 40 -9.71 -8.98 -7.96
C LEU A 40 -8.42 -9.77 -7.68
N PRO A 41 -7.36 -9.60 -8.48
CA PRO A 41 -6.03 -10.11 -8.15
C PRO A 41 -5.46 -9.35 -6.95
N VAL A 42 -5.01 -10.10 -5.96
CA VAL A 42 -4.51 -9.56 -4.69
C VAL A 42 -3.22 -10.26 -4.26
N ALA A 43 -2.42 -9.56 -3.48
CA ALA A 43 -1.43 -10.17 -2.61
C ALA A 43 -2.08 -10.52 -1.27
N PHE A 44 -1.96 -11.78 -0.86
CA PHE A 44 -2.12 -12.18 0.52
C PHE A 44 -0.74 -12.33 1.17
N ARG A 45 -0.43 -11.42 2.08
CA ARG A 45 0.79 -11.47 2.87
C ARG A 45 0.53 -12.26 4.15
N ARG A 46 1.16 -13.42 4.27
CA ARG A 46 1.08 -14.28 5.44
C ARG A 46 2.32 -14.11 6.30
N GLU A 47 2.12 -13.67 7.53
CA GLU A 47 3.22 -13.42 8.45
C GLU A 47 3.72 -14.72 9.08
N PHE A 48 5.04 -14.86 9.23
CA PHE A 48 5.60 -15.95 10.03
C PHE A 48 5.40 -15.72 11.52
N ASN A 49 5.23 -14.45 11.93
CA ASN A 49 4.87 -14.09 13.28
C ASN A 49 3.43 -14.51 13.59
N ARG A 50 3.24 -15.34 14.62
CA ARG A 50 1.93 -15.84 15.06
C ARG A 50 1.28 -15.00 16.16
N SER A 51 1.68 -13.73 16.30
CA SER A 51 1.04 -12.80 17.23
C SER A 51 -0.44 -12.66 16.89
N ALA A 52 -1.29 -12.60 17.92
CA ALA A 52 -2.73 -12.43 17.72
C ALA A 52 -3.01 -11.18 16.87
N ASN A 53 -3.90 -11.34 15.87
CA ASN A 53 -4.35 -10.25 15.01
C ASN A 53 -3.21 -9.53 14.24
N VAL A 54 -2.10 -10.21 13.93
CA VAL A 54 -0.98 -9.60 13.18
C VAL A 54 -1.45 -9.03 11.83
N GLY A 55 -2.35 -9.72 11.15
CA GLY A 55 -2.95 -9.23 9.91
C GLY A 55 -3.78 -7.96 10.08
N HIS A 56 -4.52 -7.81 11.18
CA HIS A 56 -5.26 -6.57 11.48
C HIS A 56 -4.31 -5.40 11.73
N ARG A 57 -3.23 -5.62 12.49
CA ARG A 57 -2.21 -4.60 12.75
C ARG A 57 -1.56 -4.10 11.45
N LEU A 58 -1.10 -5.02 10.60
CA LEU A 58 -0.47 -4.65 9.32
C LEU A 58 -1.46 -4.01 8.35
N PHE A 59 -2.71 -4.47 8.33
CA PHE A 59 -3.77 -3.83 7.56
C PHE A 59 -3.98 -2.36 7.99
N LEU A 60 -4.03 -2.09 9.29
CA LEU A 60 -4.21 -0.72 9.81
C LEU A 60 -2.99 0.15 9.51
N LYS A 61 -1.78 -0.38 9.67
CA LYS A 61 -0.53 0.28 9.28
C LYS A 61 -0.54 0.70 7.81
N HIS A 62 -0.85 -0.23 6.90
CA HIS A 62 -0.96 0.05 5.47
C HIS A 62 -2.13 1.01 5.18
N THR A 63 -3.24 0.93 5.92
CA THR A 63 -4.37 1.84 5.77
C THR A 63 -3.97 3.28 6.10
N ILE A 64 -3.24 3.51 7.19
CA ILE A 64 -2.70 4.83 7.55
C ILE A 64 -1.85 5.37 6.40
N ILE A 65 -0.86 4.59 5.95
CA ILE A 65 0.04 4.95 4.85
C ILE A 65 -0.77 5.32 3.61
N LYS A 66 -1.73 4.48 3.21
CA LYS A 66 -2.54 4.73 2.01
C LYS A 66 -3.41 5.98 2.14
N LYS A 67 -3.90 6.32 3.34
CA LYS A 67 -4.72 7.53 3.51
C LYS A 67 -3.86 8.79 3.54
N LEU A 68 -2.65 8.73 4.08
CA LEU A 68 -1.66 9.80 3.94
C LEU A 68 -1.28 10.02 2.49
N GLU A 69 -1.05 8.96 1.70
CA GLU A 69 -0.85 9.11 0.26
C GLU A 69 -2.03 9.79 -0.43
N ASP A 70 -3.27 9.37 -0.15
CA ASP A 70 -4.45 10.00 -0.75
C ASP A 70 -4.51 11.50 -0.44
N TYR A 71 -4.05 11.91 0.75
CA TYR A 71 -3.91 13.31 1.13
C TYR A 71 -2.78 14.00 0.35
N PHE A 72 -1.56 13.44 0.34
CA PHE A 72 -0.40 14.01 -0.38
C PHE A 72 -0.65 14.15 -1.88
N PHE A 73 -1.27 13.13 -2.48
CA PHE A 73 -1.69 13.13 -3.89
C PHE A 73 -2.68 14.27 -4.17
N LYS A 74 -3.70 14.45 -3.30
CA LYS A 74 -4.67 15.54 -3.45
C LYS A 74 -4.05 16.93 -3.28
N LYS A 75 -3.04 17.05 -2.41
CA LYS A 75 -2.27 18.28 -2.22
C LYS A 75 -1.25 18.54 -3.32
N GLY A 76 -1.05 17.58 -4.24
CA GLY A 76 -0.15 17.72 -5.38
C GLY A 76 1.34 17.59 -5.03
N PHE A 77 1.69 16.90 -3.94
CA PHE A 77 3.10 16.62 -3.60
C PHE A 77 3.77 15.77 -4.67
N TYR A 78 3.00 14.89 -5.31
CA TYR A 78 3.39 14.06 -6.45
C TYR A 78 2.12 13.67 -7.22
N LEU A 79 2.29 13.21 -8.47
CA LEU A 79 1.19 13.13 -9.43
C LEU A 79 0.58 11.74 -9.56
N TYR A 80 1.21 10.70 -8.99
CA TYR A 80 0.80 9.31 -9.17
C TYR A 80 0.71 8.62 -7.80
N ALA A 81 -0.28 7.73 -7.65
CA ALA A 81 -0.35 6.91 -6.45
C ALA A 81 0.73 5.82 -6.52
N HIS A 82 1.44 5.59 -5.42
CA HIS A 82 2.53 4.63 -5.27
C HIS A 82 2.26 3.57 -4.19
N ILE A 83 1.22 3.73 -3.38
CA ILE A 83 0.79 2.76 -2.37
C ILE A 83 -0.43 1.98 -2.88
N THR A 84 -0.34 0.65 -2.84
CA THR A 84 -1.46 -0.25 -3.14
C THR A 84 -2.58 -0.11 -2.12
N ARG A 85 -3.80 -0.57 -2.42
CA ARG A 85 -4.89 -0.50 -1.44
C ARG A 85 -4.91 -1.73 -0.53
N PRO A 86 -4.93 -1.58 0.81
CA PRO A 86 -5.29 -2.68 1.70
C PRO A 86 -6.79 -2.99 1.60
N LEU A 87 -7.14 -4.27 1.49
CA LEU A 87 -8.49 -4.73 1.14
C LEU A 87 -9.13 -5.58 2.24
N GLY A 88 -8.31 -6.28 3.02
CA GLY A 88 -8.78 -7.17 4.07
C GLY A 88 -7.68 -7.68 4.97
N SER A 89 -8.05 -8.42 6.00
CA SER A 89 -7.14 -9.03 6.95
C SER A 89 -7.72 -10.28 7.60
N THR A 90 -6.83 -11.10 8.13
CA THR A 90 -7.10 -12.33 8.87
C THR A 90 -6.24 -12.36 10.13
N GLY A 91 -6.37 -13.40 10.95
CA GLY A 91 -5.47 -13.60 12.09
C GLY A 91 -4.01 -13.81 11.71
N GLU A 92 -3.73 -14.34 10.51
CA GLU A 92 -2.39 -14.76 10.06
C GLU A 92 -1.71 -13.78 9.09
N GLY A 93 -2.46 -12.83 8.55
CA GLY A 93 -1.97 -12.02 7.44
C GLY A 93 -3.00 -11.04 6.90
N TYR A 94 -2.61 -10.26 5.90
CA TYR A 94 -3.50 -9.26 5.30
C TYR A 94 -3.45 -9.24 3.78
N ILE A 95 -4.50 -8.66 3.20
CA ILE A 95 -4.79 -8.69 1.78
C ILE A 95 -4.67 -7.27 1.24
N TYR A 96 -3.95 -7.10 0.14
CA TYR A 96 -3.84 -5.82 -0.57
C TYR A 96 -3.84 -6.02 -2.08
N GLU A 97 -4.14 -4.96 -2.80
CA GLU A 97 -4.13 -4.93 -4.27
C GLU A 97 -2.78 -5.40 -4.82
N TRP A 98 -2.80 -6.33 -5.78
CA TRP A 98 -1.57 -6.82 -6.40
C TRP A 98 -0.93 -5.72 -7.26
N ALA A 99 0.37 -5.51 -7.09
CA ALA A 99 1.16 -4.61 -7.93
C ALA A 99 1.83 -5.41 -9.06
N PHE A 100 1.45 -5.13 -10.30
CA PHE A 100 2.07 -5.75 -11.46
C PHE A 100 3.40 -5.07 -11.82
N GLY A 101 4.42 -5.86 -12.14
CA GLY A 101 5.73 -5.37 -12.59
C GLY A 101 6.89 -6.23 -12.09
N SER A 102 8.10 -5.66 -12.15
CA SER A 102 9.33 -6.22 -11.60
C SER A 102 9.68 -5.52 -10.29
N ASP A 103 10.07 -6.26 -9.26
CA ASP A 103 10.65 -5.72 -8.02
C ASP A 103 12.13 -5.36 -8.14
N VAL A 104 12.76 -5.68 -9.28
CA VAL A 104 14.18 -5.46 -9.56
C VAL A 104 14.35 -4.45 -10.70
N PHE A 105 15.07 -3.36 -10.41
CA PHE A 105 15.65 -2.40 -11.34
C PHE A 105 16.97 -1.83 -10.74
N PRO A 106 17.89 -1.32 -11.56
CA PRO A 106 19.15 -0.78 -11.06
C PRO A 106 18.97 0.62 -10.45
N TRP A 107 19.58 0.86 -9.29
CA TRP A 107 19.77 2.19 -8.72
C TRP A 107 20.94 2.95 -9.34
N TYR A 108 21.83 2.23 -10.03
CA TYR A 108 23.00 2.79 -10.69
C TYR A 108 23.25 2.11 -12.03
N VAL A 109 23.64 2.90 -13.02
CA VAL A 109 24.12 2.44 -14.33
C VAL A 109 25.55 2.93 -14.54
N VAL A 110 26.32 2.25 -15.39
CA VAL A 110 27.71 2.62 -15.69
C VAL A 110 27.73 3.40 -17.01
N ASP A 111 28.43 4.52 -17.05
CA ASP A 111 28.61 5.33 -18.25
C ASP A 111 29.77 4.85 -19.14
N GLU A 112 29.98 5.52 -20.28
CA GLU A 112 31.06 5.18 -21.23
C GLU A 112 32.47 5.33 -20.62
N SER A 113 32.63 6.11 -19.56
CA SER A 113 33.90 6.31 -18.84
C SER A 113 34.13 5.28 -17.73
N GLY A 114 33.14 4.42 -17.46
CA GLY A 114 33.17 3.46 -16.35
C GLY A 114 32.69 4.03 -15.02
N GLU A 115 32.19 5.27 -15.00
CA GLU A 115 31.69 5.93 -13.80
C GLU A 115 30.25 5.53 -13.50
N SER A 116 29.90 5.51 -12.21
CA SER A 116 28.58 5.10 -11.74
C SER A 116 27.62 6.29 -11.71
N VAL A 117 26.55 6.22 -12.50
CA VAL A 117 25.49 7.24 -12.58
C VAL A 117 24.26 6.74 -11.83
N SER A 118 23.75 7.56 -10.90
CA SER A 118 22.52 7.24 -10.16
C SER A 118 21.31 7.27 -11.08
N VAL A 119 20.47 6.25 -10.98
CA VAL A 119 19.16 6.21 -11.61
C VAL A 119 18.16 6.95 -10.74
N GLU A 120 17.52 7.97 -11.30
CA GLU A 120 16.42 8.69 -10.67
C GLU A 120 15.11 7.96 -10.92
N LEU A 121 14.30 7.81 -9.86
CA LEU A 121 12.94 7.31 -9.96
C LEU A 121 11.99 8.50 -9.83
N GLU A 122 11.22 8.80 -10.88
CA GLU A 122 10.25 9.91 -10.86
C GLU A 122 9.33 9.82 -9.63
N ASP A 123 8.98 10.97 -9.04
CA ASP A 123 8.18 11.13 -7.80
C ASP A 123 8.82 10.57 -6.50
N TRP A 124 9.86 9.73 -6.57
CA TRP A 124 10.45 9.06 -5.39
C TRP A 124 10.88 10.02 -4.29
N ARG A 125 11.60 11.09 -4.65
CA ARG A 125 12.10 12.08 -3.67
C ARG A 125 10.96 12.76 -2.93
N SER A 126 10.00 13.33 -3.67
CA SER A 126 8.85 14.03 -3.11
C SER A 126 7.96 13.08 -2.29
N PHE A 127 7.81 11.84 -2.74
CA PHE A 127 7.12 10.79 -2.00
C PHE A 127 7.78 10.52 -0.64
N VAL A 128 9.09 10.28 -0.63
CA VAL A 128 9.85 10.01 0.61
C VAL A 128 9.82 11.21 1.55
N GLU A 129 10.03 12.42 1.03
CA GLU A 129 10.04 13.65 1.83
C GLU A 129 8.68 13.89 2.52
N ALA A 130 7.57 13.74 1.79
CA ALA A 130 6.22 13.91 2.33
C ALA A 130 5.92 12.93 3.49
N PHE A 131 6.29 11.66 3.32
CA PHE A 131 6.08 10.66 4.37
C PHE A 131 7.04 10.82 5.55
N ASN A 132 8.29 11.19 5.31
CA ASN A 132 9.25 11.43 6.38
C ASN A 132 8.81 12.63 7.25
N GLU A 133 8.21 13.66 6.67
CA GLU A 133 7.61 14.77 7.41
C GLU A 133 6.55 14.26 8.41
N ALA A 134 5.71 13.31 7.98
CA ALA A 134 4.69 12.67 8.80
C ALA A 134 5.24 11.58 9.75
N GLY A 135 6.56 11.36 9.80
CA GLY A 135 7.19 10.38 10.69
C GLY A 135 7.20 8.94 10.15
N ILE A 136 7.11 8.74 8.83
CA ILE A 136 7.19 7.42 8.18
C ILE A 136 8.43 7.35 7.29
N ASP A 137 9.30 6.38 7.57
CA ASP A 137 10.53 6.17 6.80
C ASP A 137 10.30 5.15 5.67
N PHE A 138 10.32 5.64 4.43
CA PHE A 138 10.23 4.85 3.21
C PHE A 138 11.57 4.62 2.50
N GLN A 139 12.67 5.21 2.96
CA GLN A 139 13.99 4.96 2.36
C GLN A 139 14.53 3.59 2.74
N LYS A 140 14.15 3.11 3.92
CA LYS A 140 14.58 1.82 4.43
C LYS A 140 14.06 0.67 3.57
N ASP A 141 14.88 -0.38 3.46
CA ASP A 141 14.53 -1.67 2.85
C ASP A 141 14.05 -1.54 1.39
N CYS A 142 14.71 -0.65 0.63
CA CYS A 142 14.42 -0.39 -0.79
C CYS A 142 15.57 -0.77 -1.74
N THR A 143 16.64 -1.34 -1.19
CA THR A 143 17.85 -1.71 -1.92
C THR A 143 18.27 -3.11 -1.51
N ASP A 144 18.86 -3.85 -2.44
CA ASP A 144 19.53 -5.12 -2.14
C ASP A 144 20.50 -4.98 -0.95
N PRO A 145 20.44 -5.88 0.05
CA PRO A 145 21.24 -5.75 1.26
C PRO A 145 22.72 -6.06 1.05
N ASP A 146 23.07 -6.79 -0.02
CA ASP A 146 24.45 -7.24 -0.26
C ASP A 146 25.28 -6.16 -0.97
N ASN A 147 24.69 -5.42 -1.91
CA ASN A 147 25.42 -4.45 -2.72
C ASN A 147 24.70 -3.11 -2.96
N ALA A 148 23.44 -2.96 -2.53
CA ALA A 148 22.61 -1.78 -2.72
C ALA A 148 22.45 -1.29 -4.17
N ARG A 149 22.75 -2.13 -5.17
CA ARG A 149 22.73 -1.74 -6.59
C ARG A 149 21.37 -1.93 -7.25
N VAL A 150 20.55 -2.82 -6.73
CA VAL A 150 19.22 -3.09 -7.28
C VAL A 150 18.15 -2.77 -6.26
N SER A 151 16.96 -2.45 -6.76
CA SER A 151 15.78 -2.22 -5.95
C SER A 151 15.32 -3.47 -5.21
N GLN A 152 14.66 -3.23 -4.09
CA GLN A 152 13.87 -4.22 -3.38
C GLN A 152 12.57 -3.55 -2.91
N ASN A 153 11.49 -4.31 -2.81
CA ASN A 153 10.18 -3.86 -2.33
C ASN A 153 9.56 -2.66 -3.09
N ILE A 154 10.05 -2.35 -4.28
CA ILE A 154 9.48 -1.37 -5.20
C ILE A 154 9.20 -2.09 -6.52
N ILE A 155 7.93 -2.25 -6.86
CA ILE A 155 7.51 -2.82 -8.13
C ILE A 155 7.47 -1.74 -9.19
N HIS A 156 8.23 -1.89 -10.27
CA HIS A 156 8.19 -1.01 -11.44
C HIS A 156 7.58 -1.76 -12.63
N GLN A 157 6.61 -1.14 -13.33
CA GLN A 157 5.90 -1.79 -14.45
C GLN A 157 6.75 -1.94 -15.71
N PHE A 158 7.62 -0.95 -15.98
CA PHE A 158 8.44 -0.90 -17.19
C PHE A 158 9.90 -0.52 -16.87
N PRO A 159 10.66 -1.37 -16.15
CA PRO A 159 12.02 -1.04 -15.68
C PRO A 159 13.09 -1.11 -16.79
N PHE A 160 12.71 -0.90 -18.05
CA PHE A 160 13.56 -1.14 -19.21
C PHE A 160 13.99 0.18 -19.86
N GLY A 161 15.14 0.15 -20.53
CA GLY A 161 15.63 1.28 -21.31
C GLY A 161 16.24 2.42 -20.48
N VAL A 162 16.61 2.16 -19.23
CA VAL A 162 17.45 3.06 -18.44
C VAL A 162 18.91 2.85 -18.81
N ASP A 163 19.62 3.94 -19.08
CA ASP A 163 21.05 3.95 -19.42
C ASP A 163 21.72 5.22 -18.87
N SER A 164 23.03 5.35 -19.05
CA SER A 164 23.79 6.51 -18.54
C SER A 164 23.42 7.85 -19.18
N ASN A 165 22.86 7.85 -20.39
CA ASN A 165 22.41 9.06 -21.09
C ASN A 165 21.01 9.48 -20.64
N LYS A 166 20.20 8.52 -20.19
CA LYS A 166 18.86 8.73 -19.64
C LYS A 166 18.66 7.88 -18.37
N PRO A 167 19.31 8.24 -17.26
CA PRO A 167 19.27 7.47 -16.01
C PRO A 167 17.99 7.79 -15.22
N VAL A 168 16.82 7.75 -15.86
CA VAL A 168 15.55 8.13 -15.26
C VAL A 168 14.50 7.07 -15.55
N LEU A 169 13.92 6.51 -14.48
CA LEU A 169 12.76 5.65 -14.49
C LEU A 169 11.49 6.47 -14.25
N ASN A 170 10.42 6.11 -14.97
CA ASN A 170 9.16 6.82 -14.87
C ASN A 170 8.39 6.50 -13.59
N ARG A 171 7.31 7.24 -13.36
CA ARG A 171 6.41 7.13 -12.19
C ARG A 171 5.56 5.85 -12.08
N LEU A 172 5.70 4.87 -12.98
CA LEU A 172 4.89 3.64 -12.96
C LEU A 172 5.47 2.60 -12.00
N TRP A 173 5.59 3.00 -10.74
CA TRP A 173 6.09 2.16 -9.66
C TRP A 173 5.17 2.17 -8.43
N LYS A 174 5.28 1.11 -7.62
CA LYS A 174 4.56 0.93 -6.36
C LYS A 174 5.51 0.49 -5.25
N ARG A 175 5.42 1.10 -4.07
CA ARG A 175 6.01 0.52 -2.86
C ARG A 175 5.11 -0.63 -2.41
N ILE A 176 5.70 -1.79 -2.20
CA ILE A 176 5.05 -2.97 -1.60
C ILE A 176 5.66 -3.24 -0.23
N ASP A 177 5.40 -4.38 0.40
CA ASP A 177 5.97 -4.78 1.70
C ASP A 177 5.98 -3.70 2.81
N PHE A 178 4.92 -3.71 3.63
CA PHE A 178 4.73 -2.82 4.77
C PHE A 178 4.99 -3.51 6.11
N GLY A 179 5.82 -4.57 6.13
CA GLY A 179 6.27 -5.25 7.33
C GLY A 179 6.90 -4.31 8.37
N ASP A 180 7.02 -4.77 9.61
CA ASP A 180 7.54 -3.94 10.71
C ASP A 180 9.03 -3.59 10.54
N LYS A 181 9.82 -4.43 9.87
CA LYS A 181 11.21 -4.09 9.54
C LYS A 181 11.33 -3.20 8.30
N SER A 182 10.43 -3.39 7.33
CA SER A 182 10.47 -2.71 6.03
C SER A 182 10.08 -1.23 6.10
N VAL A 183 9.06 -0.90 6.88
CA VAL A 183 8.58 0.49 7.03
C VAL A 183 8.43 0.83 8.50
N VAL A 184 9.23 1.78 8.98
CA VAL A 184 9.21 2.24 10.37
C VAL A 184 8.30 3.46 10.49
N MET A 185 7.45 3.46 11.53
CA MET A 185 6.55 4.57 11.84
C MET A 185 6.85 5.10 13.23
N ASP A 186 7.20 6.37 13.30
CA ASP A 186 7.25 7.14 14.54
C ASP A 186 5.83 7.67 14.83
N TYR A 187 5.10 6.92 15.66
CA TYR A 187 3.70 7.26 15.95
C TYR A 187 3.54 8.58 16.70
N ASP A 188 4.51 8.98 17.50
CA ASP A 188 4.46 10.27 18.21
C ASP A 188 4.59 11.43 17.21
N ARG A 189 5.56 11.34 16.28
CA ARG A 189 5.68 12.31 15.17
C ARG A 189 4.45 12.31 14.27
N LEU A 190 3.91 11.13 13.96
CA LEU A 190 2.73 11.01 13.14
C LEU A 190 1.51 11.65 13.81
N LEU A 191 1.25 11.39 15.08
CA LEU A 191 0.13 12.00 15.80
C LEU A 191 0.27 13.53 15.83
N LEU A 192 1.48 14.06 16.09
CA LEU A 192 1.75 15.50 16.00
C LEU A 192 1.51 16.06 14.59
N TYR A 193 1.88 15.32 13.55
CA TYR A 193 1.62 15.70 12.17
C TYR A 193 0.11 15.78 11.88
N LEU A 194 -0.65 14.78 12.31
CA LEU A 194 -2.11 14.73 12.15
C LEU A 194 -2.79 15.92 12.85
N GLU A 195 -2.38 16.23 14.08
CA GLU A 195 -2.93 17.36 14.84
C GLU A 195 -2.67 18.70 14.16
N ARG A 196 -1.45 18.91 13.66
CA ARG A 196 -1.08 20.15 12.94
C ARG A 196 -1.83 20.33 11.63
N ASN A 197 -2.19 19.22 10.97
CA ASN A 197 -2.83 19.23 9.66
C ASN A 197 -4.32 18.86 9.72
N GLU A 198 -4.94 18.84 10.90
CA GLU A 198 -6.30 18.30 11.08
C GLU A 198 -7.33 18.93 10.14
N ALA A 199 -7.41 20.26 10.12
CA ALA A 199 -8.39 20.97 9.31
C ALA A 199 -8.20 20.68 7.81
N ASP A 200 -6.96 20.73 7.32
CA ASP A 200 -6.63 20.51 5.92
C ASP A 200 -6.85 19.04 5.50
N MET A 201 -6.51 18.08 6.36
CA MET A 201 -6.77 16.66 6.11
C MET A 201 -8.26 16.34 6.08
N ARG A 202 -9.07 16.97 6.94
CA ARG A 202 -10.53 16.80 6.95
C ARG A 202 -11.20 17.34 5.69
N GLU A 203 -10.69 18.45 5.14
CA GLU A 203 -11.17 19.01 3.89
C GLU A 203 -10.80 18.13 2.69
N ASN A 204 -9.59 17.58 2.70
CA ASN A 204 -9.05 16.84 1.56
C ASN A 204 -9.39 15.35 1.59
N LEU A 205 -9.64 14.73 2.74
CA LEU A 205 -10.02 13.32 2.81
C LEU A 205 -11.54 13.12 2.82
N LYS A 206 -11.99 11.91 2.49
CA LYS A 206 -13.41 11.55 2.68
C LYS A 206 -13.77 11.61 4.17
N VAL A 207 -15.03 11.87 4.47
CA VAL A 207 -15.57 11.91 5.85
C VAL A 207 -15.15 10.65 6.63
N GLY A 208 -14.71 10.85 7.87
CA GLY A 208 -14.28 9.80 8.80
C GLY A 208 -12.87 9.24 8.55
N ARG A 209 -12.17 9.63 7.47
CA ARG A 209 -10.82 9.10 7.18
C ARG A 209 -9.76 9.65 8.11
N TYR A 210 -9.87 10.90 8.54
CA TYR A 210 -8.97 11.47 9.52
C TYR A 210 -9.10 10.75 10.86
N GLU A 211 -10.33 10.58 11.36
CA GLU A 211 -10.62 9.80 12.58
C GLU A 211 -10.10 8.38 12.48
N MET A 212 -10.33 7.72 11.35
CA MET A 212 -9.86 6.37 11.11
C MET A 212 -8.34 6.27 11.24
N ILE A 213 -7.58 7.22 10.68
CA ILE A 213 -6.11 7.25 10.81
C ILE A 213 -5.72 7.42 12.28
N LYS A 214 -6.32 8.39 12.99
CA LYS A 214 -6.00 8.67 14.40
C LYS A 214 -6.29 7.48 15.31
N LEU A 215 -7.47 6.86 15.16
CA LEU A 215 -7.86 5.66 15.90
C LEU A 215 -6.98 4.46 15.53
N SER A 216 -6.57 4.33 14.27
CA SER A 216 -5.61 3.30 13.85
C SER A 216 -4.25 3.47 14.54
N CYS A 217 -3.75 4.71 14.66
CA CYS A 217 -2.51 5.00 15.39
C CYS A 217 -2.64 4.59 16.86
N ASN A 218 -3.73 4.98 17.52
CA ASN A 218 -4.01 4.61 18.91
C ASN A 218 -4.08 3.08 19.08
N TYR A 219 -4.74 2.37 18.17
CA TYR A 219 -4.78 0.91 18.19
C TYR A 219 -3.37 0.31 18.08
N LEU A 220 -2.53 0.83 17.18
CA LEU A 220 -1.18 0.29 16.97
C LEU A 220 -0.23 0.58 18.14
N MET A 221 -0.44 1.69 18.87
CA MET A 221 0.35 2.04 20.06
C MET A 221 -0.12 1.33 21.33
N TYR A 222 -1.43 1.23 21.54
CA TYR A 222 -2.00 0.79 22.82
C TYR A 222 -2.61 -0.61 22.76
N GLY A 223 -2.95 -1.12 21.57
CA GLY A 223 -3.55 -2.42 21.35
C GLY A 223 -4.85 -2.59 22.12
N GLU A 224 -4.94 -3.66 22.89
CA GLU A 224 -6.10 -3.99 23.74
C GLU A 224 -6.36 -2.98 24.87
N ARG A 225 -5.42 -2.08 25.14
CA ARG A 225 -5.61 -0.99 26.13
C ARG A 225 -6.39 0.19 25.56
N MET A 226 -6.74 0.17 24.27
CA MET A 226 -7.60 1.17 23.66
C MET A 226 -9.01 1.08 24.23
N ASP A 227 -9.64 2.24 24.43
CA ASP A 227 -11.01 2.32 24.92
C ASP A 227 -12.00 1.54 24.01
N PRO A 228 -12.92 0.73 24.57
CA PRO A 228 -13.85 -0.09 23.78
C PRO A 228 -14.74 0.70 22.82
N ARG A 229 -15.12 1.93 23.16
CA ARG A 229 -15.90 2.78 22.25
C ARG A 229 -15.04 3.20 21.06
N GLY A 230 -13.78 3.55 21.31
CA GLY A 230 -12.81 3.84 20.24
C GLY A 230 -12.58 2.65 19.31
N LEU A 231 -12.51 1.43 19.85
CA LEU A 231 -12.41 0.21 19.05
C LEU A 231 -13.65 0.00 18.17
N GLY A 232 -14.85 0.14 18.74
CA GLY A 232 -16.10 0.02 17.98
C GLY A 232 -16.23 1.07 16.87
N GLU A 233 -15.77 2.30 17.12
CA GLU A 233 -15.73 3.35 16.11
C GLU A 233 -14.72 3.04 14.99
N LEU A 234 -13.53 2.56 15.35
CA LEU A 234 -12.52 2.14 14.37
C LEU A 234 -13.06 1.02 13.45
N ASP A 235 -13.76 0.04 14.02
CA ASP A 235 -14.37 -1.06 13.26
C ASP A 235 -15.34 -0.56 12.19
N VAL A 236 -16.20 0.40 12.54
CA VAL A 236 -17.17 1.01 11.61
C VAL A 236 -16.45 1.80 10.51
N LEU A 237 -15.49 2.65 10.89
CA LEU A 237 -14.77 3.49 9.92
C LEU A 237 -13.93 2.67 8.93
N VAL A 238 -13.31 1.58 9.42
CA VAL A 238 -12.56 0.64 8.58
C VAL A 238 -13.50 -0.15 7.69
N ARG A 239 -14.67 -0.58 8.17
CA ARG A 239 -15.69 -1.21 7.32
C ARG A 239 -16.08 -0.29 6.17
N ASP A 240 -16.38 0.96 6.46
CA ASP A 240 -16.78 1.96 5.46
C ASP A 240 -15.64 2.28 4.47
N TYR A 241 -14.39 2.23 4.94
CA TYR A 241 -13.21 2.26 4.06
C TYR A 241 -13.20 1.13 3.05
N ARG A 242 -13.33 -0.10 3.55
CA ARG A 242 -13.23 -1.29 2.73
C ARG A 242 -14.39 -1.41 1.75
N ILE A 243 -15.62 -1.09 2.19
CA ILE A 243 -16.80 -1.01 1.32
C ILE A 243 -16.59 0.03 0.22
N SER A 244 -16.15 1.26 0.57
CA SER A 244 -15.90 2.30 -0.43
C SER A 244 -14.79 1.94 -1.41
N THR A 245 -13.81 1.13 -0.98
CA THR A 245 -12.68 0.72 -1.82
C THR A 245 -13.12 -0.35 -2.82
N LEU A 246 -13.90 -1.32 -2.37
CA LEU A 246 -14.33 -2.48 -3.17
C LEU A 246 -15.63 -2.23 -3.95
N SER A 247 -16.30 -1.09 -3.78
CA SER A 247 -17.61 -0.82 -4.36
C SER A 247 -17.65 -0.90 -5.90
N HIS A 248 -16.56 -0.54 -6.57
CA HIS A 248 -16.43 -0.61 -8.03
C HIS A 248 -16.49 -2.05 -8.58
N LEU A 249 -16.17 -3.06 -7.76
CA LEU A 249 -16.26 -4.48 -8.12
C LEU A 249 -17.68 -5.04 -8.01
N ASN A 250 -18.62 -4.22 -7.52
CA ASN A 250 -20.03 -4.56 -7.37
C ASN A 250 -20.94 -3.94 -8.44
N THR A 251 -20.36 -3.20 -9.39
CA THR A 251 -21.13 -2.64 -10.51
C THR A 251 -21.49 -3.75 -11.50
N ARG A 252 -22.78 -4.07 -11.61
CA ARG A 252 -23.31 -4.94 -12.67
C ARG A 252 -23.67 -4.07 -13.88
N GLY A 253 -23.25 -4.47 -15.08
CA GLY A 253 -23.74 -3.90 -16.34
C GLY A 253 -22.91 -2.75 -16.91
N VAL A 254 -21.92 -3.10 -17.73
CA VAL A 254 -21.70 -2.40 -19.01
C VAL A 254 -22.19 -3.34 -20.12
N GLU A 255 -23.43 -3.82 -20.01
CA GLU A 255 -24.12 -4.53 -21.11
C GLU A 255 -24.72 -3.54 -22.14
N GLY A 256 -24.29 -2.27 -22.10
CA GLY A 256 -24.68 -1.21 -23.01
C GLY A 256 -23.50 -0.48 -23.65
N ALA A 257 -22.32 -1.10 -23.73
CA ALA A 257 -21.29 -0.61 -24.65
C ALA A 257 -21.80 -0.87 -26.06
N GLN A 258 -22.41 0.13 -26.69
CA GLN A 258 -22.58 0.15 -28.13
C GLN A 258 -21.21 -0.16 -28.74
N ASP A 259 -21.16 -1.20 -29.58
CA ASP A 259 -20.01 -1.50 -30.43
C ASP A 259 -19.48 -0.20 -31.03
N ILE A 260 -18.32 0.26 -30.56
CA ILE A 260 -17.56 1.29 -31.25
C ILE A 260 -16.99 0.59 -32.49
N ARG A 261 -17.77 0.59 -33.58
CA ARG A 261 -17.26 0.28 -34.90
C ARG A 261 -16.36 1.42 -35.32
N LEU A 262 -15.06 1.21 -35.21
CA LEU A 262 -14.10 2.04 -35.90
C LEU A 262 -14.25 1.76 -37.41
N SER A 263 -14.82 2.73 -38.12
CA SER A 263 -14.76 2.82 -39.59
C SER A 263 -13.42 3.38 -40.03
#